data_AF-A0A7S1W6J1-F1
#
_entry.id   AF-A0A7S1W6J1-F1
#
_cell.length_a   1.000
_cell.length_b   1.000
_cell.length_c   1.000
_cell.angle_alpha   90.00
_cell.angle_beta   90.00
_cell.angle_gamma   90.00
#
_symmetry.space_group_name_H-M   'P 1'
#
loop_
_entity.id
_entity.type
_entity.pdbx_description
1 polymer ?
#
loop_
_entity_poly.entity_id
_entity_poly.type
_entity_poly.pdbx_seq_one_letter_code
_entity_poly.pdbx_strand_id
1 'polypeptide(L)'
;KTLVIPELLAGQGAAIKPIEVAIKAQEKVDRRVGGFFMGVRLAPDAGYILEEVRQQSFVKGGGIQVRLGSKDLEVPAATPAEAPAHCEICFFQLNPDACKQDLKRLLGYVRAQCEERDEQVLGSVMFTCGGRARRFFGEECGDAERFREVFPSAPMLGFWAGGEIGPRALAEAAPGEATRTGDAQIQGFTAVFGVFRAPRPSRRTLLATLDEGQVPAEVGSLLARLSQDAKERGNAAFREADARNAVSHY
;
A
#
# COMPACT_ATOMS: atom_id res chain seq x y z
N LYS A 1 12.44 9.76 -9.88
CA LYS A 1 13.89 10.05 -9.67
C LYS A 1 14.64 8.73 -9.52
N THR A 2 15.92 8.66 -9.90
CA THR A 2 16.72 7.43 -9.74
C THR A 2 17.69 7.62 -8.60
N LEU A 3 17.63 6.73 -7.60
CA LEU A 3 18.63 6.64 -6.53
C LEU A 3 19.68 5.61 -6.95
N VAL A 4 20.96 5.98 -6.91
CA VAL A 4 22.07 5.04 -7.14
C VAL A 4 22.74 4.76 -5.81
N ILE A 5 22.80 3.49 -5.46
CA ILE A 5 23.39 2.99 -4.22
C ILE A 5 24.68 2.26 -4.61
N PRO A 6 25.85 2.89 -4.43
CA PRO A 6 27.12 2.30 -4.87
C PRO A 6 27.56 1.14 -3.98
N GLU A 7 27.22 1.19 -2.68
CA GLU A 7 27.67 0.27 -1.64
C GLU A 7 26.57 0.09 -0.59
N LEU A 8 26.51 -1.10 0.00
CA LEU A 8 25.68 -1.42 1.17
C LEU A 8 26.59 -1.59 2.38
N LEU A 9 26.12 -1.18 3.54
CA LEU A 9 26.79 -1.47 4.81
C LEU A 9 26.15 -2.73 5.41
N ALA A 10 26.94 -3.78 5.60
CA ALA A 10 26.50 -4.94 6.39
C ALA A 10 26.29 -4.52 7.85
N GLY A 11 25.55 -5.32 8.64
CA GLY A 11 25.30 -5.05 10.06
C GLY A 11 26.58 -4.90 10.93
N GLN A 12 27.74 -5.31 10.41
CA GLN A 12 29.06 -5.14 11.04
C GLN A 12 29.84 -3.92 10.51
N GLY A 13 29.23 -3.08 9.67
CA GLY A 13 29.85 -1.88 9.08
C GLY A 13 30.72 -2.13 7.83
N ALA A 14 30.91 -3.38 7.41
CA ALA A 14 31.66 -3.68 6.20
C ALA A 14 30.90 -3.23 4.95
N ALA A 15 31.57 -2.49 4.07
CA ALA A 15 31.04 -2.12 2.76
C ALA A 15 31.01 -3.34 1.83
N ILE A 16 29.86 -3.60 1.20
CA ILE A 16 29.64 -4.72 0.28
C ILE A 16 28.96 -4.17 -0.98
N LYS A 17 29.33 -4.70 -2.15
CA LYS A 17 28.67 -4.32 -3.40
C LYS A 17 27.25 -4.87 -3.45
N PRO A 18 26.23 -4.07 -3.79
CA PRO A 18 24.86 -4.52 -3.92
C PRO A 18 24.69 -5.77 -4.80
N ILE A 19 25.44 -5.87 -5.90
CA ILE A 19 25.39 -7.03 -6.79
C ILE A 19 25.80 -8.34 -6.10
N GLU A 20 26.78 -8.30 -5.20
CA GLU A 20 27.23 -9.49 -4.48
C GLU A 20 26.17 -9.97 -3.49
N VAL A 21 25.49 -9.03 -2.82
CA VAL A 21 24.36 -9.34 -1.93
C VAL A 21 23.20 -9.91 -2.72
N ALA A 22 22.87 -9.32 -3.87
CA ALA A 22 21.80 -9.78 -4.74
C ALA A 22 22.07 -11.20 -5.28
N ILE A 23 23.29 -11.51 -5.71
CA ILE A 23 23.68 -12.86 -6.18
C ILE A 23 23.47 -13.88 -5.04
N LYS A 24 24.01 -13.60 -3.85
CA LYS A 24 23.86 -14.49 -2.68
C LYS A 24 22.40 -14.68 -2.26
N ALA A 25 21.58 -13.63 -2.37
CA ALA A 25 20.15 -13.72 -2.09
C ALA A 25 19.43 -14.55 -3.16
N GLN A 26 19.75 -14.36 -4.43
CA GLN A 26 19.17 -15.08 -5.55
C GLN A 26 19.50 -16.58 -5.53
N GLU A 27 20.66 -16.98 -5.02
CA GLU A 27 21.01 -18.40 -4.80
C GLU A 27 20.05 -19.13 -3.86
N LYS A 28 19.39 -18.40 -2.96
CA LYS A 28 18.42 -18.94 -1.99
C LYS A 28 16.99 -18.95 -2.52
N VAL A 29 16.74 -18.37 -3.69
CA VAL A 29 15.39 -18.22 -4.25
C VAL A 29 14.88 -19.54 -4.81
N ASP A 30 13.70 -19.96 -4.35
CA ASP A 30 12.94 -21.03 -5.01
C ASP A 30 12.42 -20.55 -6.39
N ARG A 31 13.11 -20.99 -7.44
CA ARG A 31 12.81 -20.64 -8.84
C ARG A 31 11.41 -21.08 -9.29
N ARG A 32 10.73 -21.98 -8.57
CA ARG A 32 9.37 -22.43 -8.89
C ARG A 32 8.30 -21.39 -8.54
N VAL A 33 8.59 -20.55 -7.54
CA VAL A 33 7.64 -19.57 -7.00
C VAL A 33 7.71 -18.24 -7.76
N GLY A 34 8.84 -18.00 -8.45
CA GLY A 34 9.06 -16.79 -9.24
C GLY A 34 9.20 -15.53 -8.39
N GLY A 35 9.63 -14.44 -9.03
CA GLY A 35 9.71 -13.11 -8.41
C GLY A 35 10.90 -12.95 -7.44
N PHE A 36 11.83 -12.07 -7.81
CA PHE A 36 12.93 -11.63 -6.95
C PHE A 36 12.94 -10.10 -6.93
N PHE A 37 12.75 -9.53 -5.75
CA PHE A 37 12.52 -8.11 -5.57
C PHE A 37 13.57 -7.52 -4.64
N MET A 38 13.88 -6.26 -4.85
CA MET A 38 14.61 -5.43 -3.92
C MET A 38 13.58 -4.50 -3.29
N GLY A 39 13.56 -4.48 -1.96
CA GLY A 39 12.83 -3.49 -1.19
C GLY A 39 13.74 -2.38 -0.72
N VAL A 40 13.27 -1.14 -0.86
CA VAL A 40 13.96 0.06 -0.36
C VAL A 40 13.10 0.76 0.67
N ARG A 41 13.66 0.98 1.85
CA ARG A 41 13.02 1.71 2.94
C ARG A 41 13.79 3.00 3.22
N LEU A 42 13.09 4.13 3.14
CA LEU A 42 13.70 5.46 3.24
C LEU A 42 13.54 6.09 4.64
N ALA A 43 12.65 5.54 5.47
CA ALA A 43 12.47 5.92 6.87
C ALA A 43 12.25 4.65 7.73
N PRO A 44 12.73 4.60 8.98
CA PRO A 44 12.66 3.38 9.81
C PRO A 44 11.23 2.83 10.00
N ASP A 45 10.24 3.72 10.00
CA ASP A 45 8.83 3.46 10.22
C ASP A 45 8.00 3.33 8.94
N ALA A 46 8.63 3.39 7.76
CA ALA A 46 7.97 3.18 6.47
C ALA A 46 8.09 1.72 5.99
N GLY A 47 7.16 1.29 5.13
CA GLY A 47 7.27 0.04 4.39
C GLY A 47 8.38 0.07 3.34
N TYR A 48 8.75 -1.11 2.80
CA TYR A 48 9.67 -1.19 1.68
C TYR A 48 8.95 -1.00 0.35
N ILE A 49 9.48 -0.08 -0.46
CA ILE A 49 9.15 0.05 -1.88
C ILE A 49 9.79 -1.11 -2.63
N LEU A 50 8.97 -1.94 -3.27
CA LEU A 50 9.43 -3.11 -4.01
C LEU A 50 9.69 -2.79 -5.48
N GLU A 51 10.85 -3.20 -5.97
CA GLU A 51 11.24 -3.15 -7.38
C GLU A 51 11.75 -4.54 -7.80
N GLU A 52 11.35 -5.01 -8.98
CA GLU A 52 11.85 -6.27 -9.51
C GLU A 52 13.35 -6.14 -9.84
N VAL A 53 14.16 -7.08 -9.36
CA VAL A 53 15.59 -7.07 -9.63
C VAL A 53 15.85 -7.65 -11.01
N ARG A 54 16.37 -6.81 -11.91
CA ARG A 54 16.76 -7.16 -13.27
C ARG A 54 18.23 -6.86 -13.48
N GLN A 55 18.81 -7.36 -14.57
CA GLN A 55 20.18 -7.00 -14.94
C GLN A 55 20.35 -5.47 -15.07
N GLN A 56 19.32 -4.77 -15.57
CA GLN A 56 19.34 -3.31 -15.68
C GLN A 56 19.25 -2.59 -14.33
N SER A 57 18.96 -3.29 -13.23
CA SER A 57 18.98 -2.69 -11.88
C SER A 57 20.41 -2.42 -11.42
N PHE A 58 21.44 -2.99 -12.05
CA PHE A 58 22.84 -2.82 -11.64
C PHE A 58 23.58 -1.83 -12.55
N VAL A 59 24.39 -0.97 -11.94
CA VAL A 59 25.27 -0.04 -12.65
C VAL A 59 26.69 -0.58 -12.74
N LYS A 60 27.50 0.01 -13.64
CA LYS A 60 28.93 -0.33 -13.75
C LYS A 60 29.62 -0.17 -12.38
N GLY A 61 30.37 -1.18 -11.95
CA GLY A 61 31.00 -1.21 -10.63
C GLY A 61 30.19 -1.92 -9.53
N GLY A 62 29.05 -2.53 -9.88
CA GLY A 62 28.30 -3.42 -8.98
C GLY A 62 27.34 -2.71 -8.01
N GLY A 63 27.15 -1.40 -8.18
CA GLY A 63 26.11 -0.63 -7.51
C GLY A 63 24.71 -1.00 -8.02
N ILE A 64 23.67 -0.61 -7.29
CA ILE A 64 22.27 -0.81 -7.68
C ILE A 64 21.59 0.53 -7.90
N GLN A 65 20.68 0.60 -8.88
CA GLN A 65 19.84 1.76 -9.15
C GLN A 65 18.38 1.43 -8.84
N VAL A 66 17.70 2.39 -8.21
CA VAL A 66 16.33 2.27 -7.71
C VAL A 66 15.50 3.38 -8.31
N ARG A 67 14.31 3.05 -8.83
CA ARG A 67 13.36 4.04 -9.32
C ARG A 67 12.42 4.44 -8.19
N LEU A 68 12.58 5.68 -7.73
CA LEU A 68 11.70 6.27 -6.72
C LEU A 68 10.69 7.17 -7.41
N GLY A 69 9.43 7.04 -7.05
CA GLY A 69 8.37 7.96 -7.40
C GLY A 69 8.64 9.36 -6.83
N SER A 70 7.96 10.36 -7.37
CA SER A 70 8.09 11.76 -6.91
C SER A 70 7.77 11.89 -5.42
N LYS A 71 6.77 11.13 -4.95
CA LYS A 71 6.29 11.09 -3.56
C LYS A 71 7.17 10.30 -2.61
N ASP A 72 7.88 9.28 -3.10
CA ASP A 72 8.75 8.45 -2.27
C ASP A 72 9.90 9.26 -1.64
N LEU A 73 10.25 10.40 -2.24
CA LEU A 73 11.33 11.27 -1.79
C LEU A 73 10.83 12.45 -0.95
N GLU A 74 9.53 12.54 -0.68
CA GLU A 74 8.96 13.48 0.29
C GLU A 74 9.19 12.94 1.71
N VAL A 75 10.47 12.79 2.08
CA VAL A 75 10.86 12.58 3.48
C VAL A 75 10.52 13.89 4.22
N PRO A 76 9.80 13.85 5.36
CA PRO A 76 9.50 15.06 6.10
C PRO A 76 10.81 15.72 6.54
N ALA A 77 11.05 16.92 6.00
CA ALA A 77 12.11 17.87 6.38
C ALA A 77 13.58 17.54 6.01
N ALA A 78 13.84 16.96 4.83
CA ALA A 78 15.14 17.15 4.18
C ALA A 78 14.98 18.12 3.00
N THR A 79 15.76 19.21 3.00
CA THR A 79 15.86 20.14 1.86
C THR A 79 16.07 19.36 0.55
N PRO A 80 15.48 19.80 -0.58
CA PRO A 80 15.39 19.03 -1.84
C PRO A 80 16.72 18.66 -2.54
N ALA A 81 17.86 18.93 -1.91
CA ALA A 81 19.21 18.65 -2.40
C ALA A 81 19.92 17.47 -1.70
N GLU A 82 19.40 16.94 -0.59
CA GLU A 82 20.07 15.86 0.15
C GLU A 82 19.25 14.57 0.05
N ALA A 83 19.81 13.57 -0.63
CA ALA A 83 19.29 12.21 -0.59
C ALA A 83 19.24 11.74 0.89
N PRO A 84 18.29 10.88 1.27
CA PRO A 84 18.24 10.35 2.63
C PRO A 84 19.61 9.77 2.98
N ALA A 85 20.21 10.28 4.08
CA ALA A 85 21.58 9.95 4.47
C ALA A 85 21.77 8.43 4.64
N HIS A 86 20.69 7.73 4.98
CA HIS A 86 20.64 6.30 5.16
C HIS A 86 19.33 5.74 4.60
N CYS A 87 19.40 4.65 3.84
CA CYS A 87 18.26 3.84 3.45
C CYS A 87 18.55 2.38 3.78
N GLU A 88 17.49 1.59 3.97
CA GLU A 88 17.62 0.16 4.18
C GLU A 88 17.24 -0.59 2.89
N ILE A 89 18.07 -1.58 2.55
CA ILE A 89 17.88 -2.42 1.38
C ILE A 89 17.69 -3.86 1.84
N CYS A 90 16.58 -4.46 1.46
CA CYS A 90 16.29 -5.87 1.69
C CYS A 90 15.94 -6.55 0.36
N PHE A 91 16.23 -7.85 0.24
CA PHE A 91 15.86 -8.64 -0.92
C PHE A 91 14.73 -9.60 -0.57
N PHE A 92 13.67 -9.57 -1.36
CA PHE A 92 12.44 -10.30 -1.15
C PHE A 92 12.23 -11.36 -2.22
N GLN A 93 11.57 -12.43 -1.83
CA GLN A 93 11.02 -13.44 -2.73
C GLN A 93 9.52 -13.53 -2.48
N LEU A 94 8.74 -13.80 -3.53
CA LEU A 94 7.33 -14.17 -3.33
C LEU A 94 7.24 -15.43 -2.49
N ASN A 95 6.44 -15.35 -1.43
CA ASN A 95 6.14 -16.47 -0.57
C ASN A 95 4.64 -16.44 -0.24
N PRO A 96 3.90 -17.52 -0.50
CA PRO A 96 2.44 -17.51 -0.34
C PRO A 96 2.02 -17.26 1.10
N ASP A 97 2.71 -17.83 2.09
CA ASP A 97 2.39 -17.65 3.50
C ASP A 97 2.70 -16.24 3.97
N ALA A 98 3.85 -15.69 3.56
CA ALA A 98 4.20 -14.30 3.85
C ALA A 98 3.18 -13.32 3.25
N CYS A 99 2.75 -13.53 2.00
CA CYS A 99 1.72 -12.71 1.37
C CYS A 99 0.36 -12.79 2.08
N LYS A 100 -0.04 -13.98 2.56
CA LYS A 100 -1.28 -14.17 3.33
C LYS A 100 -1.21 -13.46 4.70
N GLN A 101 -0.08 -13.59 5.38
CA GLN A 101 0.16 -12.94 6.67
C GLN A 101 0.20 -11.42 6.53
N ASP A 102 0.89 -10.93 5.50
CA ASP A 102 0.98 -9.50 5.20
C ASP A 102 -0.40 -8.90 4.91
N LEU A 103 -1.21 -9.57 4.07
CA LEU A 103 -2.58 -9.13 3.79
C LEU A 103 -3.43 -9.09 5.07
N LYS A 104 -3.38 -10.14 5.90
CA LYS A 104 -4.14 -10.20 7.17
C LYS A 104 -3.73 -9.08 8.12
N ARG A 105 -2.43 -8.78 8.19
CA ARG A 105 -1.87 -7.68 8.99
C ARG A 105 -2.37 -6.33 8.50
N LEU A 106 -2.30 -6.05 7.19
CA LEU A 106 -2.80 -4.80 6.59
C LEU A 106 -4.31 -4.62 6.79
N LEU A 107 -5.11 -5.68 6.60
CA LEU A 107 -6.55 -5.65 6.89
C LEU A 107 -6.83 -5.43 8.38
N GLY A 108 -6.00 -5.98 9.26
CA GLY A 108 -6.05 -5.72 10.70
C GLY A 108 -5.83 -4.25 11.02
N TYR A 109 -4.86 -3.59 10.38
CA TYR A 109 -4.67 -2.14 10.51
C TYR A 109 -5.86 -1.34 9.98
N VAL A 110 -6.42 -1.73 8.83
CA VAL A 110 -7.65 -1.15 8.28
C VAL A 110 -8.79 -1.22 9.30
N ARG A 111 -8.95 -2.36 9.97
CA ARG A 111 -9.96 -2.54 11.03
C ARG A 111 -9.70 -1.64 12.23
N ALA A 112 -8.46 -1.60 12.73
CA ALA A 112 -8.07 -0.76 13.85
C ALA A 112 -8.34 0.73 13.57
N GLN A 113 -8.02 1.20 12.36
CA GLN A 113 -8.33 2.55 11.91
C GLN A 113 -9.84 2.85 11.91
N CYS A 114 -10.69 1.89 11.51
CA CYS A 114 -12.14 2.05 11.59
C CYS A 114 -12.60 2.16 13.05
N GLU A 115 -12.06 1.32 13.94
CA GLU A 115 -12.41 1.33 15.37
C GLU A 115 -12.01 2.65 16.05
N GLU A 116 -10.80 3.15 15.79
CA GLU A 116 -10.30 4.44 16.28
C GLU A 116 -11.20 5.61 15.86
N ARG A 117 -11.77 5.54 14.65
CA ARG A 117 -12.60 6.61 14.06
C ARG A 117 -14.09 6.45 14.28
N ASP A 118 -14.50 5.43 15.04
CA ASP A 118 -15.90 4.99 15.17
C ASP A 118 -16.61 4.84 13.81
N GLU A 119 -15.93 4.22 12.86
CA GLU A 119 -16.43 3.89 11.53
C GLU A 119 -16.83 2.40 11.45
N GLN A 120 -17.75 2.10 10.53
CA GLN A 120 -18.08 0.76 10.07
C GLN A 120 -17.64 0.58 8.61
N VAL A 121 -17.26 -0.65 8.27
CA VAL A 121 -17.02 -1.05 6.88
C VAL A 121 -18.36 -1.41 6.25
N LEU A 122 -18.74 -0.68 5.20
CA LEU A 122 -19.97 -0.91 4.44
C LEU A 122 -19.80 -2.01 3.38
N GLY A 123 -18.58 -2.22 2.92
CA GLY A 123 -18.22 -3.23 1.94
C GLY A 123 -16.85 -2.98 1.32
N SER A 124 -16.46 -3.82 0.37
CA SER A 124 -15.21 -3.65 -0.37
C SER A 124 -15.34 -4.06 -1.83
N VAL A 125 -14.54 -3.44 -2.70
CA VAL A 125 -14.17 -4.00 -4.00
C VAL A 125 -12.77 -4.59 -3.91
N MET A 126 -12.52 -5.72 -4.58
CA MET A 126 -11.24 -6.39 -4.62
C MET A 126 -10.79 -6.65 -6.06
N PHE A 127 -9.54 -6.31 -6.35
CA PHE A 127 -8.85 -6.62 -7.59
C PHE A 127 -7.63 -7.44 -7.23
N THR A 128 -7.57 -8.70 -7.66
CA THR A 128 -6.46 -9.60 -7.30
C THR A 128 -5.81 -10.20 -8.54
N CYS A 129 -4.49 -10.33 -8.50
CA CYS A 129 -3.74 -10.88 -9.61
C CYS A 129 -4.08 -12.34 -9.83
N GLY A 130 -4.36 -12.74 -11.07
CA GLY A 130 -4.49 -14.15 -11.44
C GLY A 130 -3.25 -14.98 -11.07
N GLY A 131 -2.07 -14.36 -10.97
CA GLY A 131 -0.84 -14.98 -10.49
C GLY A 131 -0.88 -15.43 -9.02
N ARG A 132 -1.79 -14.87 -8.21
CA ARG A 132 -1.98 -15.22 -6.79
C ARG A 132 -3.03 -16.31 -6.57
N ALA A 133 -3.66 -16.83 -7.62
CA ALA A 133 -4.66 -17.88 -7.51
C ALA A 133 -4.07 -19.20 -6.97
N ARG A 134 -4.83 -20.30 -7.06
CA ARG A 134 -4.49 -21.62 -6.50
C ARG A 134 -3.08 -22.13 -6.77
N ARG A 135 -2.47 -21.78 -7.92
CA ARG A 135 -1.09 -22.18 -8.23
C ARG A 135 -0.07 -21.57 -7.25
N PHE A 136 -0.31 -20.35 -6.78
CA PHE A 136 0.56 -19.65 -5.84
C PHE A 136 0.11 -19.89 -4.39
N PHE A 137 -1.14 -19.62 -4.07
CA PHE A 137 -1.64 -19.75 -2.69
C PHE A 137 -2.00 -21.17 -2.26
N GLY A 138 -2.13 -22.12 -3.18
CA GLY A 138 -2.65 -23.46 -2.89
C GLY A 138 -4.17 -23.50 -2.71
N GLU A 139 -4.86 -22.37 -2.73
CA GLU A 139 -6.31 -22.23 -2.54
C GLU A 139 -6.90 -21.25 -3.57
N GLU A 140 -8.19 -21.42 -3.89
CA GLU A 140 -8.93 -20.45 -4.68
C GLU A 140 -9.36 -19.28 -3.80
N CYS A 141 -9.41 -18.07 -4.37
CA CYS A 141 -9.94 -16.89 -3.67
C CYS A 141 -9.23 -16.53 -2.34
N GLY A 142 -7.95 -16.89 -2.18
CA GLY A 142 -7.22 -16.67 -0.91
C GLY A 142 -7.32 -15.24 -0.37
N ASP A 143 -7.12 -14.22 -1.21
CA ASP A 143 -7.23 -12.81 -0.78
C ASP A 143 -8.64 -12.46 -0.26
N ALA A 144 -9.68 -12.96 -0.92
CA ALA A 144 -11.08 -12.75 -0.55
C ALA A 144 -11.43 -13.40 0.80
N GLU A 145 -10.91 -14.60 1.05
CA GLU A 145 -11.13 -15.30 2.32
C GLU A 145 -10.51 -14.54 3.49
N ARG A 146 -9.29 -13.99 3.32
CA ARG A 146 -8.62 -13.21 4.36
C ARG A 146 -9.36 -11.90 4.63
N PHE A 147 -9.94 -11.27 3.61
CA PHE A 147 -10.84 -10.14 3.82
C PHE A 147 -12.04 -10.51 4.69
N ARG A 148 -12.72 -11.62 4.36
CA ARG A 148 -13.89 -12.11 5.11
C ARG A 148 -13.54 -12.49 6.55
N GLU A 149 -12.35 -13.03 6.82
CA GLU A 149 -11.90 -13.31 8.19
C GLU A 149 -11.83 -12.04 9.04
N VAL A 150 -11.38 -10.93 8.47
CA VAL A 150 -11.24 -9.66 9.20
C VAL A 150 -12.55 -8.89 9.28
N PHE A 151 -13.36 -8.92 8.20
CA PHE A 151 -14.63 -8.22 8.06
C PHE A 151 -15.78 -9.19 7.72
N PRO A 152 -16.23 -10.03 8.66
CA PRO A 152 -17.16 -11.12 8.38
C PRO A 152 -18.55 -10.67 7.91
N SER A 153 -18.97 -9.45 8.26
CA SER A 153 -20.27 -8.89 7.90
C SER A 153 -20.23 -7.95 6.69
N ALA A 154 -19.03 -7.60 6.19
CA ALA A 154 -18.91 -6.65 5.09
C ALA A 154 -19.06 -7.39 3.75
N PRO A 155 -20.00 -6.98 2.88
CA PRO A 155 -20.07 -7.53 1.54
C PRO A 155 -18.82 -7.15 0.75
N MET A 156 -18.37 -8.06 -0.11
CA MET A 156 -17.24 -7.81 -0.99
C MET A 156 -17.55 -8.31 -2.39
N LEU A 157 -17.25 -7.49 -3.38
CA LEU A 157 -17.24 -7.84 -4.79
C LEU A 157 -15.79 -7.83 -5.29
N GLY A 158 -15.44 -8.71 -6.21
CA GLY A 158 -14.12 -8.64 -6.83
C GLY A 158 -14.01 -9.50 -8.07
N PHE A 159 -12.89 -9.33 -8.76
CA PHE A 159 -12.55 -10.14 -9.94
C PHE A 159 -11.03 -10.32 -10.05
N TRP A 160 -10.64 -11.32 -10.84
CA TRP A 160 -9.26 -11.59 -11.18
C TRP A 160 -8.76 -10.62 -12.26
N ALA A 161 -7.58 -10.05 -12.06
CA ALA A 161 -6.93 -9.12 -12.98
C ALA A 161 -5.57 -9.67 -13.48
N GLY A 162 -5.11 -9.16 -14.61
CA GLY A 162 -3.78 -9.43 -15.19
C GLY A 162 -2.69 -8.50 -14.66
N GLY A 163 -2.91 -7.91 -13.49
CA GLY A 163 -2.20 -6.77 -12.94
C GLY A 163 -3.21 -5.80 -12.31
N GLU A 164 -2.85 -5.20 -11.20
CA GLU A 164 -3.77 -4.40 -10.39
C GLU A 164 -3.41 -2.92 -10.51
N ILE A 165 -4.45 -2.09 -10.62
CA ILE A 165 -4.32 -0.63 -10.54
C ILE A 165 -4.62 -0.24 -9.10
N GLY A 166 -3.63 0.32 -8.41
CA GLY A 166 -3.79 0.81 -7.05
C GLY A 166 -2.53 1.48 -6.54
N PRO A 167 -2.55 2.02 -5.30
CA PRO A 167 -1.35 2.57 -4.69
C PRO A 167 -0.20 1.57 -4.73
N ARG A 168 1.01 2.05 -5.01
CA ARG A 168 2.25 1.25 -5.01
C ARG A 168 2.30 0.33 -3.79
N ALA A 169 2.47 -0.98 -3.99
CA ALA A 169 2.53 -1.98 -2.94
C ALA A 169 3.80 -1.78 -2.10
N LEU A 170 3.65 -1.98 -0.80
CA LEU A 170 4.75 -1.91 0.15
C LEU A 170 4.84 -3.26 0.86
N ALA A 171 6.05 -3.81 0.94
CA ALA A 171 6.29 -4.90 1.89
C ALA A 171 6.43 -4.31 3.28
N GLU A 172 5.89 -5.01 4.28
CA GLU A 172 5.97 -4.60 5.69
C GLU A 172 5.38 -3.20 5.97
N ALA A 173 4.38 -2.77 5.19
CA ALA A 173 3.79 -1.44 5.34
C ALA A 173 3.36 -1.16 6.79
N ALA A 174 3.59 0.07 7.25
CA ALA A 174 3.23 0.50 8.59
C ALA A 174 1.71 0.68 8.76
N PRO A 175 1.20 0.77 10.01
CA PRO A 175 -0.23 0.97 10.24
C PRO A 175 -0.84 2.18 9.52
N GLY A 176 -0.09 3.28 9.41
CA GLY A 176 -0.49 4.47 8.67
C GLY A 176 -0.56 4.29 7.15
N GLU A 177 0.12 3.27 6.62
CA GLU A 177 0.22 2.99 5.18
C GLU A 177 -0.76 1.92 4.70
N ALA A 178 -1.55 1.34 5.61
CA ALA A 178 -2.53 0.30 5.29
C ALA A 178 -3.63 0.82 4.33
N THR A 179 -3.93 2.11 4.41
CA THR A 179 -4.81 2.83 3.48
C THR A 179 -4.03 3.94 2.80
N ARG A 180 -4.11 4.02 1.48
CA ARG A 180 -3.37 5.00 0.69
C ARG A 180 -4.27 5.61 -0.38
N THR A 181 -3.92 6.81 -0.82
CA THR A 181 -4.66 7.52 -1.86
C THR A 181 -3.70 8.13 -2.89
N GLY A 182 -4.10 8.08 -4.16
CA GLY A 182 -3.29 8.53 -5.29
C GLY A 182 -2.16 7.56 -5.65
N ASP A 183 -1.29 8.00 -6.57
CA ASP A 183 -0.16 7.23 -7.12
C ASP A 183 -0.55 5.81 -7.56
N ALA A 184 -1.64 5.73 -8.32
CA ALA A 184 -2.13 4.48 -8.87
C ALA A 184 -1.15 3.96 -9.92
N GLN A 185 -0.56 2.80 -9.66
CA GLN A 185 0.39 2.14 -10.54
C GLN A 185 -0.15 0.76 -10.94
N ILE A 186 0.22 0.30 -12.14
CA ILE A 186 0.00 -1.08 -12.56
C ILE A 186 1.06 -1.96 -11.92
N GLN A 187 0.63 -3.00 -11.21
CA GLN A 187 1.50 -3.87 -10.42
C GLN A 187 1.13 -5.33 -10.63
N GLY A 188 2.11 -6.21 -10.62
CA GLY A 188 1.91 -7.65 -10.75
C GLY A 188 2.01 -8.35 -9.39
N PHE A 189 1.35 -9.50 -9.26
CA PHE A 189 1.35 -10.31 -8.03
C PHE A 189 0.83 -9.56 -6.79
N THR A 190 -0.05 -8.57 -6.96
CA THR A 190 -0.65 -7.81 -5.86
C THR A 190 -2.15 -8.11 -5.70
N ALA A 191 -2.72 -7.60 -4.62
CA ALA A 191 -4.15 -7.52 -4.42
C ALA A 191 -4.48 -6.12 -3.89
N VAL A 192 -5.46 -5.46 -4.50
CA VAL A 192 -5.90 -4.10 -4.16
C VAL A 192 -7.34 -4.15 -3.67
N PHE A 193 -7.57 -3.53 -2.52
CA PHE A 193 -8.89 -3.43 -1.90
C PHE A 193 -9.33 -1.97 -1.87
N GLY A 194 -10.50 -1.69 -2.44
CA GLY A 194 -11.23 -0.44 -2.20
C GLY A 194 -12.23 -0.66 -1.07
N VAL A 195 -11.91 -0.18 0.14
CA VAL A 195 -12.74 -0.38 1.34
C VAL A 195 -13.64 0.83 1.58
N PHE A 196 -14.95 0.61 1.58
CA PHE A 196 -15.93 1.66 1.84
C PHE A 196 -16.22 1.74 3.34
N ARG A 197 -15.96 2.90 3.94
CA ARG A 197 -16.12 3.16 5.38
C ARG A 197 -17.07 4.32 5.60
N ALA A 198 -17.85 4.26 6.67
CA ALA A 198 -18.72 5.35 7.09
C ALA A 198 -18.79 5.42 8.62
N PRO A 199 -19.05 6.60 9.22
CA PRO A 199 -19.31 6.71 10.64
C PRO A 199 -20.39 5.72 11.09
N ARG A 200 -20.22 5.13 12.28
CA ARG A 200 -21.26 4.29 12.86
C ARG A 200 -22.49 5.13 13.17
N PRO A 201 -23.70 4.67 12.79
CA PRO A 201 -24.92 5.33 13.19
C PRO A 201 -25.05 5.30 14.71
N SER A 202 -24.72 6.39 15.38
CA SER A 202 -25.02 6.52 16.81
C SER A 202 -26.50 6.90 16.93
N ARG A 203 -27.33 5.95 17.41
CA ARG A 203 -28.74 6.22 17.76
C ARG A 203 -28.89 7.36 18.79
N ARG A 204 -27.79 7.75 19.45
CA ARG A 204 -27.80 8.55 20.68
C ARG A 204 -27.74 10.07 20.49
N THR A 205 -27.45 10.60 19.31
CA THR A 205 -27.17 12.05 19.21
C THR A 205 -28.06 12.83 18.24
N LEU A 206 -28.62 12.22 17.19
CA LEU A 206 -29.56 12.95 16.31
C LEU A 206 -31.02 12.79 16.71
N LEU A 207 -31.48 11.58 17.03
CA LEU A 207 -32.92 11.34 17.19
C LEU A 207 -33.42 11.43 18.64
N ALA A 208 -32.52 11.43 19.62
CA ALA A 208 -32.90 11.45 21.03
C ALA A 208 -33.18 12.86 21.59
N THR A 209 -32.81 13.91 20.85
CA THR A 209 -32.94 15.32 21.27
C THR A 209 -33.68 16.20 20.28
N LEU A 210 -34.07 15.67 19.13
CA LEU A 210 -34.78 16.43 18.09
C LEU A 210 -36.27 16.12 18.15
N ASP A 211 -37.10 17.15 18.11
CA ASP A 211 -38.51 16.98 17.78
C ASP A 211 -38.65 16.40 16.37
N GLU A 212 -39.67 15.58 16.13
CA GLU A 212 -39.91 14.92 14.83
C GLU A 212 -39.87 15.90 13.63
N GLY A 213 -40.31 17.15 13.84
CA GLY A 213 -40.28 18.20 12.81
C GLY A 213 -38.87 18.72 12.47
N GLN A 214 -37.88 18.54 13.34
CA GLN A 214 -36.51 19.02 13.17
C GLN A 214 -35.58 17.98 12.53
N VAL A 215 -35.96 16.70 12.58
CA VAL A 215 -35.17 15.57 12.07
C VAL A 215 -34.77 15.74 10.60
N PRO A 216 -35.66 16.13 9.65
CA PRO A 216 -35.26 16.24 8.24
C PRO A 216 -34.18 17.30 8.00
N ALA A 217 -34.26 18.44 8.70
CA ALA A 217 -33.31 19.54 8.54
C ALA A 217 -31.94 19.20 9.12
N GLU A 218 -31.89 18.61 10.31
CA GLU A 218 -30.64 18.24 10.99
C GLU A 218 -29.94 17.06 10.31
N VAL A 219 -30.69 16.05 9.86
CA VAL A 219 -30.14 14.97 9.04
C VAL A 219 -29.58 15.51 7.73
N GLY A 220 -30.30 16.43 7.07
CA GLY A 220 -29.82 17.11 5.86
C GLY A 220 -28.51 17.88 6.10
N SER A 221 -28.45 18.66 7.19
CA SER A 221 -27.26 19.43 7.59
C SER A 221 -26.05 18.52 7.89
N LEU A 222 -26.27 17.45 8.65
CA LEU A 222 -25.22 16.47 8.94
C LEU A 222 -24.72 15.78 7.67
N LEU A 223 -25.61 15.29 6.81
CA LEU A 223 -25.23 14.63 5.57
C LEU A 223 -24.48 15.59 4.63
N ALA A 224 -24.90 16.86 4.57
CA ALA A 224 -24.20 17.88 3.80
C ALA A 224 -22.78 18.11 4.33
N ARG A 225 -22.60 18.23 5.65
CA ARG A 225 -21.29 18.35 6.29
C ARG A 225 -20.42 17.13 6.07
N LEU A 226 -20.92 15.92 6.32
CA LEU A 226 -20.16 14.68 6.09
C LEU A 226 -19.79 14.51 4.61
N SER A 227 -20.68 14.87 3.69
CA SER A 227 -20.40 14.87 2.25
C SER A 227 -19.34 15.90 1.89
N GLN A 228 -19.37 17.08 2.51
CA GLN A 228 -18.37 18.12 2.34
C GLN A 228 -17.01 17.67 2.90
N ASP A 229 -16.95 17.09 4.09
CA ASP A 229 -15.72 16.55 4.69
C ASP A 229 -15.15 15.41 3.85
N ALA A 230 -16.00 14.50 3.35
CA ALA A 230 -15.58 13.43 2.45
C ALA A 230 -15.07 13.99 1.11
N LYS A 231 -15.75 15.00 0.55
CA LYS A 231 -15.33 15.71 -0.66
C LYS A 231 -14.03 16.46 -0.44
N GLU A 232 -13.83 17.09 0.71
CA GLU A 232 -12.60 17.80 1.05
C GLU A 232 -11.44 16.85 1.24
N ARG A 233 -11.64 15.71 1.92
CA ARG A 233 -10.63 14.65 2.01
C ARG A 233 -10.29 14.06 0.64
N GLY A 234 -11.29 13.77 -0.18
CA GLY A 234 -11.09 13.33 -1.55
C GLY A 234 -10.33 14.37 -2.37
N ASN A 235 -10.78 15.63 -2.34
CA ASN A 235 -10.14 16.74 -3.03
C ASN A 235 -8.72 17.02 -2.52
N ALA A 236 -8.46 16.92 -1.22
CA ALA A 236 -7.13 17.04 -0.66
C ALA A 236 -6.22 15.95 -1.23
N ALA A 237 -6.72 14.71 -1.28
CA ALA A 237 -6.00 13.61 -1.89
C ALA A 237 -5.76 13.81 -3.41
N PHE A 238 -6.64 14.51 -4.11
CA PHE A 238 -6.45 14.89 -5.53
C PHE A 238 -5.55 16.13 -5.72
N ARG A 239 -5.58 17.09 -4.80
CA ARG A 239 -4.78 18.34 -4.86
C ARG A 239 -3.30 18.10 -4.58
N GLU A 240 -2.97 17.09 -3.78
CA GLU A 240 -1.59 16.84 -3.36
C GLU A 240 -0.72 16.09 -4.39
N ALA A 241 -1.23 15.68 -5.57
CA ALA A 241 -0.41 14.87 -6.47
C ALA A 241 -0.61 15.00 -7.98
N ASP A 242 -1.85 15.16 -8.47
CA ASP A 242 -2.13 14.79 -9.87
C ASP A 242 -2.26 15.95 -10.85
N ALA A 243 -2.41 17.19 -10.40
CA ALA A 243 -2.58 18.32 -11.33
C ALA A 243 -1.35 18.56 -12.23
N ARG A 244 -0.13 18.26 -11.75
CA ARG A 244 1.10 18.35 -12.58
C ARG A 244 1.36 17.10 -13.42
N ASN A 245 0.83 15.95 -13.02
CA ASN A 245 1.07 14.67 -13.69
C ASN A 245 0.09 14.44 -14.84
N ALA A 246 -1.17 14.86 -14.69
CA ALA A 246 -2.18 14.72 -15.74
C ALA A 246 -1.84 15.50 -17.02
N VAL A 247 -1.16 16.66 -16.90
CA VAL A 247 -0.73 17.47 -18.05
C VAL A 247 0.56 16.93 -18.70
N SER A 248 1.32 16.09 -18.00
CA SER A 248 2.57 15.51 -18.52
C SER A 248 2.36 14.17 -19.25
N HIS A 249 1.14 13.61 -19.15
CA HIS A 249 0.78 12.28 -19.67
C HIS A 249 -0.35 12.30 -20.70
N TYR A 250 -0.76 13.49 -21.17
CA TYR A 250 -1.57 13.73 -22.37
C TYR A 250 -0.81 14.67 -23.31
#